data_AF-A0A250FUD9-F1
#
_entry.id   AF-A0A250FUD9-F1
#
_cell.length_a   1.000
_cell.length_b   1.000
_cell.length_c   1.000
_cell.angle_alpha   90.00
_cell.angle_beta   90.00
_cell.angle_gamma   90.00
#
_symmetry.space_group_name_H-M   'P 1'
#
loop_
_entity.id
_entity.type
_entity.pdbx_description
1 polymer ?
#
loop_
_entity_poly.entity_id
_entity_poly.type
_entity_poly.pdbx_seq_one_letter_code
_entity_poly.pdbx_strand_id
1 'polypeptide(L)' 'MPLYRVTVTRTVFSNGIRVESGMSVDVPTRLATNPVFANGGADVIAAFSRIYGINVSSIWGNLRTALRADQIG' A
#
# COMPACT_ATOMS: atom_id res chain seq x y z
N MET A 1 18.37 1.61 2.17
CA MET A 1 17.06 2.21 1.83
C MET A 1 16.06 1.58 2.76
N PRO A 2 15.30 2.37 3.53
CA PRO A 2 14.30 1.82 4.43
C PRO A 2 13.28 0.98 3.66
N LEU A 3 12.93 -0.17 4.23
CA LEU A 3 11.98 -1.11 3.64
C LEU A 3 10.77 -1.23 4.57
N TYR A 4 9.60 -0.95 4.02
CA TYR A 4 8.34 -1.07 4.76
C TYR A 4 7.51 -2.21 4.18
N ARG A 5 7.04 -3.10 5.04
CA ARG A 5 5.99 -4.05 4.70
C ARG A 5 4.64 -3.39 4.92
N VAL A 6 3.91 -3.17 3.84
CA VAL A 6 2.57 -2.60 3.89
C VAL A 6 1.57 -3.74 3.78
N THR A 7 0.83 -3.99 4.85
CA THR A 7 -0.16 -5.08 4.95
C THR A 7 -1.58 -4.51 4.97
N VAL A 8 -2.47 -5.14 4.22
CA VAL A 8 -3.90 -4.84 4.19
C VAL A 8 -4.55 -5.53 5.39
N THR A 9 -5.14 -4.73 6.28
CA THR A 9 -5.75 -5.21 7.53
C THR A 9 -7.22 -5.60 7.39
N ARG A 10 -7.91 -5.04 6.38
CA ARG A 10 -9.31 -5.34 6.07
C ARG A 10 -9.54 -5.33 4.57
N THR A 11 -10.48 -6.14 4.12
CA THR A 11 -10.88 -6.16 2.71
C THR A 11 -11.52 -4.83 2.32
N VAL A 12 -11.04 -4.24 1.22
CA VAL A 12 -11.56 -3.01 0.63
C VAL A 12 -12.08 -3.34 -0.76
N PHE A 13 -13.33 -3.01 -1.01
CA PHE A 13 -13.95 -3.11 -2.33
C PHE A 13 -14.53 -1.76 -2.72
N SER A 14 -14.00 -1.19 -3.80
CA SER A 14 -14.42 0.13 -4.28
C SER A 14 -14.05 0.27 -5.75
N ASN A 15 -14.83 1.01 -6.54
CA ASN A 15 -14.55 1.26 -7.97
C ASN A 15 -14.25 -0.01 -8.80
N GLY A 16 -14.87 -1.15 -8.45
CA GLY A 16 -14.64 -2.46 -9.10
C GLY A 16 -13.33 -3.16 -8.72
N ILE A 17 -12.51 -2.57 -7.84
CA ILE A 17 -11.25 -3.14 -7.36
C ILE A 17 -11.46 -3.74 -5.99
N ARG A 18 -11.05 -5.00 -5.83
CA ARG A 18 -11.06 -5.73 -4.56
C ARG A 18 -9.63 -5.95 -4.07
N VAL A 19 -9.32 -5.45 -2.89
CA VAL A 19 -8.07 -5.73 -2.17
C VAL A 19 -8.43 -6.48 -0.90
N GLU A 20 -7.86 -7.66 -0.70
CA GLU A 20 -8.24 -8.53 0.40
C GLU A 20 -7.35 -8.35 1.64
N SER A 21 -7.92 -8.61 2.82
CA SER A 21 -7.13 -8.68 4.05
C SER A 21 -6.04 -9.75 3.96
N GLY A 22 -4.85 -9.42 4.44
CA GLY A 22 -3.67 -10.29 4.38
C GLY A 22 -2.79 -10.08 3.15
N MET A 23 -3.24 -9.31 2.14
CA MET A 23 -2.34 -8.87 1.07
C MET A 23 -1.25 -7.97 1.64
N SER A 24 0.00 -8.16 1.21
CA SER A 24 1.12 -7.33 1.64
C SER A 24 2.09 -7.05 0.51
N VAL A 25 2.68 -5.86 0.53
CA VAL A 25 3.72 -5.45 -0.43
C VAL A 25 4.89 -4.85 0.32
N ASP A 26 6.09 -5.18 -0.13
CA ASP A 26 7.31 -4.60 0.39
C ASP A 26 7.64 -3.35 -0.43
N VAL A 27 7.62 -2.19 0.23
CA VAL A 27 7.78 -0.86 -0.36
C VAL A 27 9.14 -0.31 0.02
N PRO A 28 10.10 -0.26 -0.91
CA PRO A 28 11.37 0.41 -0.66
C PRO A 28 11.16 1.93 -0.74
N THR A 29 11.34 2.63 0.36
CA THR A 29 11.16 4.10 0.40
C THR A 29 12.52 4.79 0.38
N ARG A 30 12.58 5.97 -0.24
CA ARG A 30 13.76 6.85 -0.13
C ARG A 30 13.76 7.66 1.17
N LEU A 31 12.59 7.85 1.76
CA LEU A 31 12.36 8.59 2.99
C LEU A 31 12.18 7.61 4.15
N ALA A 32 12.79 7.87 5.30
CA ALA A 32 12.59 7.11 6.54
C ALA A 32 11.25 7.46 7.22
N THR A 33 10.17 7.46 6.45
CA THR A 33 8.83 7.82 6.90
C THR A 33 7.82 6.84 6.33
N ASN A 34 6.71 6.65 7.04
CA ASN A 34 5.66 5.73 6.64
C ASN A 34 5.18 6.01 5.19
N PRO A 35 5.34 5.06 4.24
CA PRO A 35 5.00 5.24 2.83
C PRO A 35 3.51 5.41 2.57
N VAL A 36 2.64 5.01 3.52
CA VAL A 36 1.19 5.22 3.40
C VAL A 36 0.85 6.71 3.49
N PHE A 37 1.63 7.49 4.24
CA PHE A 37 1.41 8.93 4.41
C PHE A 37 2.39 9.79 3.61
N ALA A 38 3.56 9.24 3.26
CA ALA A 38 4.53 9.92 2.42
C ALA A 38 4.07 9.99 0.95
N ASN A 39 4.30 11.13 0.29
CA ASN A 39 4.02 11.34 -1.15
C ASN A 39 2.60 10.88 -1.59
N GLY A 40 1.61 11.00 -0.71
CA GLY A 40 0.24 10.57 -0.99
C GLY A 40 0.10 9.07 -1.27
N GLY A 41 1.06 8.23 -0.88
CA GLY A 41 1.01 6.79 -1.11
C GLY A 41 1.52 6.30 -2.45
N ALA A 42 2.14 7.17 -3.26
CA ALA A 42 2.59 6.82 -4.62
C ALA A 42 3.46 5.55 -4.66
N ASP A 43 4.39 5.40 -3.70
CA ASP A 43 5.27 4.23 -3.62
C ASP A 43 4.49 2.94 -3.32
N VAL A 44 3.45 3.02 -2.48
CA VAL A 44 2.57 1.89 -2.16
C VAL A 44 1.73 1.50 -3.37
N ILE A 45 1.13 2.49 -4.05
CA ILE A 45 0.31 2.26 -5.26
C ILE A 45 1.17 1.60 -6.34
N ALA A 46 2.40 2.09 -6.55
CA ALA A 46 3.34 1.49 -7.49
C ALA A 46 3.71 0.05 -7.10
N ALA A 47 3.91 -0.23 -5.81
CA ALA A 47 4.18 -1.59 -5.33
C ALA A 47 3.00 -2.54 -5.56
N PHE A 48 1.76 -2.13 -5.27
CA PHE A 48 0.56 -2.93 -5.57
C PHE A 48 0.40 -3.20 -7.07
N SER A 49 0.65 -2.19 -7.90
CA SER A 49 0.65 -2.34 -9.35
C SER A 49 1.72 -3.32 -9.83
N ARG A 50 2.93 -3.27 -9.25
CA ARG A 50 4.05 -4.16 -9.61
C ARG A 50 3.87 -5.60 -9.15
N ILE A 51 3.39 -5.82 -7.91
CA ILE A 51 3.29 -7.15 -7.30
C ILE A 51 2.01 -7.87 -7.73
N TYR A 52 0.88 -7.16 -7.74
CA TYR A 52 -0.43 -7.75 -7.98
C TYR A 52 -1.03 -7.38 -9.35
N GLY A 53 -0.42 -6.46 -10.10
CA GLY A 53 -0.97 -5.99 -11.38
C GLY A 53 -2.20 -5.09 -11.23
N ILE A 54 -2.48 -4.59 -10.01
CA ILE A 54 -3.69 -3.84 -9.70
C ILE A 54 -3.34 -2.38 -9.45
N ASN A 55 -3.94 -1.47 -10.23
CA ASN A 55 -3.83 -0.04 -9.98
C ASN A 55 -4.83 0.40 -8.91
N VAL A 56 -4.36 0.55 -7.67
CA VAL A 56 -5.20 0.95 -6.52
C VAL A 56 -5.33 2.47 -6.34
N SER A 57 -4.87 3.29 -7.30
CA SER A 57 -4.93 4.76 -7.17
C SER A 57 -6.36 5.29 -7.02
N SER A 58 -7.32 4.72 -7.76
CA SER A 58 -8.72 5.15 -7.74
C SER A 58 -9.43 4.85 -6.42
N ILE A 59 -8.92 3.88 -5.64
CA ILE A 59 -9.49 3.48 -4.33
C ILE A 59 -8.63 3.94 -3.15
N TRP A 60 -7.55 4.70 -3.42
CA TRP A 60 -6.52 5.01 -2.44
C TRP A 60 -7.07 5.66 -1.17
N GLY A 61 -8.03 6.58 -1.31
CA GLY A 61 -8.66 7.27 -0.18
C GLY A 61 -9.27 6.34 0.86
N ASN A 62 -9.88 5.23 0.40
CA ASN A 62 -10.44 4.19 1.26
C ASN A 62 -9.36 3.19 1.69
N LEU A 63 -8.53 2.75 0.74
CA LEU A 63 -7.48 1.75 0.97
C LEU A 63 -6.51 2.18 2.06
N ARG A 64 -6.04 3.45 2.07
CA ARG A 64 -5.06 3.94 3.05
C ARG A 64 -5.48 3.76 4.51
N THR A 65 -6.78 3.74 4.80
CA THR A 65 -7.31 3.53 6.16
C THR A 65 -7.29 2.06 6.60
N ALA A 66 -7.12 1.16 5.63
CA ALA A 66 -7.02 -0.28 5.80
C ALA A 66 -5.56 -0.78 5.76
N LEU A 67 -4.58 0.10 5.59
CA LEU A 67 -3.17 -0.28 5.48
C LEU A 67 -2.44 -0.13 6.82
N ARG A 68 -1.60 -1.12 7.13
CA ARG A 68 -0.62 -1.07 8.21
C ARG A 68 0.77 -1.14 7.60
N ALA A 69 1.63 -0.19 7.93
CA ALA A 69 3.02 -0.19 7.48
C ALA A 69 3.92 -0.53 8.68
N ASP A 70 4.67 -1.63 8.56
CA ASP A 70 5.68 -2.04 9.52
C ASP A 70 7.07 -1.91 8.87
N GLN A 71 8.00 -1.23 9.53
CA GLN A 71 9.37 -1.09 9.03
C GLN A 71 10.12 -2.42 9.24
N ILE A 72 10.72 -2.96 8.18
CA ILE A 72 11.44 -4.23 8.19
C ILE A 72 12.92 -4.09 7.81
N GLY A 73 13.42 -2.85 7.63
CA GLY A 73 14.83 -2.52 7.38
C GLY A 73 15.10 -1.02 7.28
#